data_AF-A0A7S2MDN7-F1
#
_entry.id   AF-A0A7S2MDN7-F1
#
_cell.length_a   1.000
_cell.length_b   1.000
_cell.length_c   1.000
_cell.angle_alpha   90.00
_cell.angle_beta   90.00
_cell.angle_gamma   90.00
#
_symmetry.space_group_name_H-M   'P 1'
#
loop_
_entity.id
_entity.type
_entity.pdbx_description
1 polymer ?
#
loop_
_entity_poly.entity_id
_entity_poly.type
_entity_poly.pdbx_seq_one_letter_code
_entity_poly.pdbx_strand_id
1 'polypeptide(L)'
;LGVVAAQAQLAAEVQPGTGGAGSCEEEGEEVELQLLQTHRNVKRGSESHLSLRFASPSYGQAGCPCVGIDWPRAETLDLNLSNATVSYPLSMGSSCQAWDSGRHPDCTGSNPPSWCADNWCYV
;
A
#
# COMPACT_ATOMS: atom_id res chain seq x y z
N LEU A 1 17.71 18.12 65.88
CA LEU A 1 17.81 16.93 65.01
C LEU A 1 16.55 16.98 64.12
N GLY A 2 16.55 17.69 62.98
CA GLY A 2 17.20 17.29 61.73
C GLY A 2 16.52 16.00 61.24
N VAL A 3 15.68 15.95 60.21
CA VAL A 3 15.99 16.24 58.80
C VAL A 3 14.70 16.60 58.02
N VAL A 4 14.87 17.43 57.00
CA VAL A 4 13.89 17.86 55.98
C VAL A 4 14.07 16.98 54.74
N ALA A 5 12.99 16.59 54.04
CA ALA A 5 12.92 16.35 52.58
C ALA A 5 11.44 16.04 52.21
N ALA A 6 10.69 16.91 51.53
CA ALA A 6 10.69 17.21 50.08
C ALA A 6 10.22 16.00 49.24
N GLN A 7 9.00 16.03 48.67
CA GLN A 7 8.69 16.34 47.24
C GLN A 7 9.43 15.39 46.26
N ALA A 8 8.88 14.82 45.18
CA ALA A 8 7.97 15.38 44.19
C ALA A 8 7.44 14.26 43.26
N GLN A 9 6.49 14.63 42.41
CA GLN A 9 5.86 13.83 41.35
C GLN A 9 6.85 13.26 40.32
N LEU A 10 6.58 12.07 39.78
CA LEU A 10 7.16 11.64 38.51
C LEU A 10 6.45 12.39 37.38
N ALA A 11 7.11 13.44 36.89
CA ALA A 11 6.82 14.06 35.61
C ALA A 11 7.52 13.29 34.49
N ALA A 12 6.85 13.24 33.34
CA ALA A 12 7.39 12.76 32.08
C ALA A 12 8.62 13.59 31.66
N GLU A 13 9.68 12.91 31.23
CA GLU A 13 10.76 13.52 30.48
C GLU A 13 10.78 12.91 29.07
N VAL A 14 10.29 13.70 28.11
CA VAL A 14 10.48 13.53 26.68
C VAL A 14 11.92 13.94 26.37
N GLN A 15 12.74 13.03 25.86
CA GLN A 15 14.06 13.38 25.35
C GLN A 15 13.97 13.86 23.89
N PRO A 16 14.73 14.91 23.51
CA PRO A 16 14.70 15.50 22.17
C PRO A 16 15.51 14.66 21.19
N GLY A 17 15.01 14.60 19.95
CA GLY A 17 15.62 13.90 18.84
C GLY A 17 16.98 14.48 18.44
N THR A 18 17.85 13.58 17.98
CA THR A 18 18.93 13.89 17.06
C THR A 18 18.74 13.02 15.83
N GLY A 19 18.83 13.63 14.65
CA GLY A 19 18.42 13.02 13.40
C GLY A 19 19.29 11.83 13.00
N GLY A 20 18.63 10.81 12.44
CA GLY A 20 19.24 9.70 11.73
C GLY A 20 18.32 9.30 10.59
N ALA A 21 18.79 9.46 9.36
CA ALA A 21 18.13 8.91 8.20
C ALA A 21 18.25 7.37 8.23
N GLY A 22 17.14 6.70 7.91
CA GLY A 22 17.16 5.33 7.40
C GLY A 22 17.18 4.23 8.47
N SER A 23 16.09 3.46 8.48
CA SER A 23 16.08 2.02 8.22
C SER A 23 15.02 1.36 9.09
N CYS A 24 13.98 0.84 8.45
CA CYS A 24 13.05 -0.08 9.08
C CYS A 24 13.85 -1.33 9.50
N GLU A 25 13.89 -1.62 10.79
CA GLU A 25 14.59 -2.78 11.33
C GLU A 25 13.83 -4.05 10.92
N GLU A 26 14.50 -4.91 10.15
CA GLU A 26 14.02 -6.23 9.73
C GLU A 26 14.35 -7.27 10.80
N GLU A 27 13.33 -7.69 11.56
CA GLU A 27 13.33 -8.99 12.24
C GLU A 27 13.03 -10.06 11.17
N GLY A 28 14.06 -10.53 10.46
CA GLY A 28 13.90 -11.44 9.32
C GLY A 28 15.11 -12.32 9.03
N GLU A 29 15.97 -12.58 10.02
CA GLU A 29 17.13 -13.45 9.86
C GLU A 29 16.69 -14.92 10.00
N GLU A 30 16.29 -15.56 8.89
CA GLU A 30 16.52 -17.00 8.63
C GLU A 30 16.07 -17.50 7.23
N VAL A 31 15.43 -16.69 6.37
CA VAL A 31 14.86 -17.19 5.09
C VAL A 31 15.76 -16.97 3.86
N GLU A 32 16.95 -16.39 4.01
CA GLU A 32 17.76 -15.96 2.86
C GLU A 32 18.58 -17.09 2.18
N LEU A 33 18.84 -18.22 2.84
CA LEU A 33 19.73 -19.25 2.28
C LEU A 33 19.07 -20.32 1.39
N GLN A 34 17.74 -20.29 1.20
CA GLN A 34 17.07 -21.21 0.27
C GLN A 34 16.66 -20.59 -1.07
N LEU A 35 16.66 -19.26 -1.23
CA LEU A 35 16.18 -18.62 -2.46
C LEU A 35 17.27 -18.38 -3.53
N LEU A 36 18.54 -18.29 -3.16
CA LEU A 36 19.63 -18.02 -4.11
C LEU A 36 20.15 -19.26 -4.87
N GLN A 37 19.69 -20.47 -4.52
CA GLN A 37 20.10 -21.69 -5.23
C GLN A 37 19.21 -22.04 -6.43
N THR A 38 18.01 -21.46 -6.52
CA THR A 38 17.01 -21.81 -7.53
C THR A 38 17.22 -21.13 -8.88
N HIS A 39 18.02 -20.05 -8.95
CA HIS A 39 18.23 -19.28 -10.18
C HIS A 39 19.47 -19.67 -11.01
N ARG A 40 20.27 -20.68 -10.59
CA ARG A 40 21.52 -21.04 -11.29
C ARG A 40 21.45 -22.29 -12.19
N ASN A 41 20.33 -23.02 -12.22
CA ASN A 41 20.21 -24.27 -12.98
C ASN A 41 19.09 -24.27 -14.04
N VAL A 42 18.83 -23.14 -14.72
CA VAL A 42 17.92 -23.14 -15.88
C VAL A 42 18.68 -23.61 -17.13
N LYS A 43 18.76 -24.93 -17.33
CA LYS A 43 19.11 -25.50 -18.63
C LYS A 43 17.93 -25.28 -19.58
N ARG A 44 18.15 -24.52 -20.67
CA ARG A 44 17.17 -24.35 -21.75
C ARG A 44 16.96 -25.69 -22.46
N GLY A 45 15.94 -26.42 -22.01
CA GLY A 45 15.37 -27.57 -22.69
C GLY A 45 13.93 -27.25 -23.05
N SER A 46 13.61 -27.34 -24.33
CA SER A 46 12.25 -27.32 -24.85
C SER A 46 11.48 -28.49 -24.27
N GLU A 47 10.43 -28.24 -23.49
CA GLU A 47 9.17 -28.99 -23.52
C GLU A 47 8.13 -28.36 -22.59
N SER A 48 7.01 -27.91 -23.18
CA SER A 48 5.70 -27.66 -22.55
C SER A 48 5.72 -27.20 -21.09
N HIS A 49 6.27 -26.02 -20.83
CA HIS A 49 5.99 -25.32 -19.58
C HIS A 49 4.57 -24.76 -19.70
N LEU A 50 3.63 -25.35 -18.97
CA LEU A 50 2.40 -24.68 -18.57
C LEU A 50 2.81 -23.28 -18.16
N SER A 51 2.38 -22.28 -18.94
CA SER A 51 2.74 -20.90 -18.76
C SER A 51 2.09 -20.45 -17.46
N LEU A 52 2.74 -20.72 -16.33
CA LEU A 52 2.59 -19.96 -15.11
C LEU A 52 3.03 -18.55 -15.51
N ARG A 53 2.06 -17.81 -16.04
CA ARG A 53 2.06 -16.36 -15.92
C ARG A 53 2.02 -16.16 -14.41
N PHE A 54 3.19 -16.00 -13.81
CA PHE A 54 3.27 -15.05 -12.72
C PHE A 54 2.78 -13.76 -13.35
N ALA A 55 1.48 -13.50 -13.21
CA ALA A 55 0.96 -12.18 -13.40
C ALA A 55 1.68 -11.40 -12.31
N SER A 56 2.82 -10.81 -12.66
CA SER A 56 3.41 -9.74 -11.87
C SER A 56 2.22 -8.85 -11.54
N PRO A 57 1.88 -8.64 -10.26
CA PRO A 57 0.77 -7.77 -9.93
C PRO A 57 1.09 -6.44 -10.62
N SER A 58 0.36 -6.13 -11.69
CA SER A 58 0.72 -5.03 -12.58
C SER A 58 0.18 -3.77 -11.95
N TYR A 59 0.78 -3.42 -10.82
CA TYR A 59 0.48 -2.21 -10.11
C TYR A 59 0.71 -1.03 -11.06
N GLY A 60 1.86 -1.00 -11.73
CA GLY A 60 2.17 -0.03 -12.77
C GLY A 60 2.51 -0.63 -14.13
N GLN A 61 2.25 0.15 -15.19
CA GLN A 61 2.70 -0.05 -16.57
C GLN A 61 3.16 1.29 -17.17
N ALA A 62 3.82 1.29 -18.33
CA ALA A 62 4.35 2.52 -18.95
C ALA A 62 3.28 3.62 -19.19
N GLY A 63 2.00 3.24 -19.33
CA GLY A 63 0.87 4.16 -19.44
C GLY A 63 0.14 4.48 -18.14
N CYS A 64 0.47 3.81 -17.03
CA CYS A 64 -0.10 4.04 -15.70
C CYS A 64 0.94 3.63 -14.63
N PRO A 65 1.86 4.51 -14.21
CA PRO A 65 3.01 4.15 -13.39
C PRO A 65 2.68 4.08 -11.88
N CYS A 66 1.72 3.23 -11.50
CA CYS A 66 1.20 3.23 -10.13
C CYS A 66 2.17 2.66 -9.09
N VAL A 67 2.13 3.19 -7.87
CA VAL A 67 2.98 2.79 -6.72
C VAL A 67 2.62 1.41 -6.15
N GLY A 68 1.43 0.88 -6.41
CA GLY A 68 1.07 -0.49 -6.01
C GLY A 68 0.80 -0.68 -4.53
N ILE A 69 -0.12 0.12 -3.99
CA ILE A 69 -0.52 0.05 -2.58
C ILE A 69 -1.52 -1.10 -2.40
N ASP A 70 -1.04 -2.28 -2.06
CA ASP A 70 -1.94 -3.41 -1.80
C ASP A 70 -2.32 -3.50 -0.32
N TRP A 71 -3.61 -3.70 -0.06
CA TRP A 71 -4.11 -3.93 1.29
C TRP A 71 -4.54 -5.40 1.39
N PRO A 72 -4.00 -6.17 2.35
CA PRO A 72 -4.19 -7.63 2.41
C PRO A 72 -5.63 -8.06 2.72
N ARG A 73 -6.54 -7.11 2.97
CA ARG A 73 -7.94 -7.35 3.31
C ARG A 73 -8.85 -6.51 2.43
N ALA A 74 -10.02 -7.05 2.11
CA ALA A 74 -11.07 -6.32 1.39
C ALA A 74 -11.79 -5.37 2.35
N GLU A 75 -11.10 -4.29 2.72
CA GLU A 75 -11.62 -3.23 3.58
C GLU A 75 -12.00 -2.01 2.76
N THR A 76 -12.96 -1.23 3.27
CA THR A 76 -13.45 -0.01 2.63
C THR A 76 -13.36 1.19 3.58
N LEU A 77 -13.22 2.38 2.98
CA LEU A 77 -13.29 3.67 3.63
C LEU A 77 -14.50 4.43 3.09
N ASP A 78 -15.32 4.93 4.01
CA ASP A 78 -16.44 5.78 3.66
C ASP A 78 -15.96 7.23 3.48
N LEU A 79 -16.08 7.72 2.25
CA LEU A 79 -15.78 9.10 1.90
C LEU A 79 -17.07 9.92 1.92
N ASN A 80 -17.05 11.04 2.63
CA ASN A 80 -18.13 12.02 2.60
C ASN A 80 -17.89 12.98 1.43
N LEU A 81 -18.55 12.71 0.31
CA LEU A 81 -18.59 13.57 -0.86
C LEU A 81 -19.78 14.53 -0.66
N SER A 82 -19.68 15.75 -1.18
CA SER A 82 -20.58 16.89 -0.86
C SER A 82 -22.08 16.58 -0.81
N ASN A 83 -22.56 15.57 -1.53
CA ASN A 83 -23.96 15.13 -1.59
C ASN A 83 -24.20 13.66 -1.18
N ALA A 84 -23.17 12.88 -0.81
CA ALA A 84 -23.33 11.47 -0.46
C ALA A 84 -22.12 10.90 0.31
N THR A 85 -22.40 9.93 1.18
CA THR A 85 -21.36 9.05 1.71
C THR A 85 -21.19 7.85 0.78
N VAL A 86 -19.97 7.63 0.29
CA VAL A 86 -19.65 6.55 -0.66
C VAL A 86 -18.47 5.73 -0.16
N SER A 87 -18.61 4.41 -0.18
CA SER A 87 -17.58 3.49 0.25
C SER A 87 -16.60 3.18 -0.89
N TYR A 88 -15.31 3.40 -0.65
CA TYR A 88 -14.20 3.07 -1.56
C TYR A 88 -13.32 1.98 -0.95
N PRO A 89 -12.78 1.04 -1.74
CA PRO A 89 -11.80 0.10 -1.22
C PRO A 89 -10.56 0.85 -0.72
N LEU A 90 -9.91 0.36 0.33
CA LEU A 90 -8.64 0.93 0.80
C LEU A 90 -7.52 0.81 -0.25
N SER A 91 -7.64 -0.16 -1.17
CA SER A 91 -6.75 -0.33 -2.31
C SER A 91 -7.13 0.55 -3.52
N MET A 92 -8.05 1.51 -3.38
CA MET A 92 -8.34 2.49 -4.42
C MET A 92 -7.06 3.20 -4.85
N GLY A 93 -6.85 3.30 -6.16
CA GLY A 93 -5.66 3.95 -6.73
C GLY A 93 -4.39 3.09 -6.64
N SER A 94 -4.46 1.84 -6.19
CA SER A 94 -3.31 0.91 -6.17
C SER A 94 -2.93 0.37 -7.55
N SER A 95 -3.89 0.36 -8.47
CA SER A 95 -3.75 -0.13 -9.84
C SER A 95 -4.53 0.76 -10.80
N CYS A 96 -4.20 0.68 -12.08
CA CYS A 96 -4.84 1.51 -13.10
C CYS A 96 -6.25 1.00 -13.43
N GLN A 97 -7.27 1.64 -12.85
CA GLN A 97 -8.68 1.30 -13.03
C GLN A 97 -9.56 2.55 -13.01
N ALA A 98 -10.76 2.46 -13.57
CA ALA A 98 -11.78 3.50 -13.49
C ALA A 98 -12.50 3.46 -12.14
N TRP A 99 -11.80 3.87 -11.08
CA TRP A 99 -12.23 3.71 -9.68
C TRP A 99 -13.58 4.38 -9.34
N ASP A 100 -13.90 5.47 -10.02
CA ASP A 100 -15.10 6.28 -9.79
C ASP A 100 -16.32 5.84 -10.61
N SER A 101 -16.11 5.05 -11.67
CA SER A 101 -17.16 4.63 -12.60
C SER A 101 -18.31 3.94 -11.87
N GLY A 102 -19.51 4.52 -11.96
CA GLY A 102 -20.71 3.97 -11.31
C GLY A 102 -20.66 3.97 -9.77
N ARG A 103 -19.65 4.62 -9.17
CA ARG A 103 -19.46 4.68 -7.72
C ARG A 103 -19.56 6.10 -7.19
N HIS A 104 -18.83 7.04 -7.79
CA HIS A 104 -18.95 8.45 -7.43
C HIS A 104 -20.37 8.95 -7.77
N PRO A 105 -21.01 9.80 -6.94
CA PRO A 105 -22.40 10.23 -7.16
C PRO A 105 -22.64 10.80 -8.55
N ASP A 106 -21.73 11.66 -9.02
CA ASP A 106 -21.77 12.26 -10.37
C ASP A 106 -21.63 11.23 -11.50
N CYS A 107 -21.12 10.04 -11.21
CA CYS A 107 -20.90 8.95 -12.16
C CYS A 107 -22.05 7.94 -12.23
N THR A 108 -23.15 8.17 -11.49
CA THR A 108 -24.33 7.26 -11.47
C THR A 108 -25.47 7.69 -12.39
N GLY A 109 -25.41 8.90 -12.95
CA GLY A 109 -26.43 9.44 -13.85
C GLY A 109 -26.38 8.86 -15.27
N SER A 110 -27.40 9.15 -16.09
CA SER A 110 -27.47 8.68 -17.48
C SER A 110 -26.41 9.27 -18.41
N ASN A 111 -25.89 10.46 -18.08
CA ASN A 111 -24.83 11.15 -18.81
C ASN A 111 -23.69 11.50 -17.84
N PRO A 112 -22.88 10.51 -17.40
CA PRO A 112 -21.80 10.77 -16.47
C PRO A 112 -20.70 11.61 -17.14
N PRO A 113 -19.98 12.44 -16.37
CA PRO A 113 -18.78 13.11 -16.85
C PRO A 113 -17.74 12.13 -17.41
N SER A 114 -16.91 12.58 -18.35
CA SER A 114 -15.91 11.70 -19.00
C SER A 114 -14.89 11.13 -18.00
N TRP A 115 -14.53 11.91 -16.97
CA TRP A 115 -13.56 11.48 -15.95
C TRP A 115 -14.00 10.26 -15.15
N CYS A 116 -15.30 9.96 -15.13
CA CYS A 116 -15.82 8.76 -14.48
C CYS A 116 -15.24 7.47 -15.09
N ALA A 117 -14.87 7.49 -16.37
CA ALA A 117 -14.30 6.36 -17.09
C ALA A 117 -12.76 6.41 -17.16
N ASP A 118 -12.13 7.44 -16.59
CA ASP A 118 -10.68 7.58 -16.63
C ASP A 118 -10.03 6.55 -15.71
N ASN A 119 -9.07 5.81 -16.26
CA ASN A 119 -8.24 4.94 -15.44
C ASN A 119 -7.18 5.77 -14.74
N TRP A 120 -7.09 5.65 -13.41
CA TRP A 120 -6.13 6.40 -12.62
C TRP A 120 -5.57 5.57 -11.45
N CYS A 121 -4.47 6.06 -10.89
CA CYS A 121 -3.80 5.51 -9.73
C CYS A 121 -2.85 6.52 -9.09
N TYR A 122 -2.37 6.22 -7.89
CA TYR A 122 -1.32 7.02 -7.23
C TYR A 122 0.05 6.67 -7.81
N VAL A 123 0.87 7.71 -8.05
CA VAL A 123 2.22 7.66 -8.63
C VAL A 123 3.26 8.19 -7.66
#